data_AF-I0FE20-F1
#
_entry.id   AF-I0FE20-F1
#
_cell.length_a   1.000
_cell.length_b   1.000
_cell.length_c   1.000
_cell.angle_alpha   90.00
_cell.angle_beta   90.00
_cell.angle_gamma   90.00
#
_symmetry.space_group_name_H-M   'P 1'
#
loop_
_entity.id
_entity.type
_entity.pdbx_description
1 polymer ?
#
loop_
_entity_poly.entity_id
_entity_poly.type
_entity_poly.pdbx_seq_one_letter_code
_entity_poly.pdbx_strand_id
1 'polypeptide(L)'
;MKRKNFILFMIFILISLLLVSCGPKKEELLTDGSQDGVTLQDVEETLEQRMQKEKEIEEIESKFLGGVAQVLKLHNDHKYDIVDWERRKIVPGLLGVIIKLPLVSYFDTYDLGEFYNLFYKLKYSKDLESRRKFYLAFEYNDDLLKPFAYVYGILSYDVANKLSDAYQNKDKILELKNSIVSRLINYAKAYYIDVYKALEAKKDRLDSLLLEDVRLLKSKLSEIELAKQKLRTDVIQNFVDGCKQYEPYGLSPKHNVWLYLKDKFKEDFGTKCDAVIALAADIKEIFEKIPVKD
;
A
#
# COMPACT_ATOMS: atom_id res chain seq x y z
N MET A 1 1.70 -13.70 -11.77
CA MET A 1 2.10 -14.74 -10.80
C MET A 1 1.40 -16.04 -11.16
N LYS A 2 2.09 -17.18 -11.30
CA LYS A 2 1.45 -18.43 -11.75
C LYS A 2 0.44 -18.91 -10.67
N ARG A 3 -0.74 -19.38 -11.10
CA ARG A 3 -1.87 -19.86 -10.26
C ARG A 3 -1.45 -20.83 -9.14
N LYS A 4 -0.35 -21.57 -9.32
CA LYS A 4 0.25 -22.47 -8.33
C LYS A 4 0.83 -21.76 -7.10
N ASN A 5 1.39 -20.55 -7.23
CA ASN A 5 1.98 -19.81 -6.11
C ASN A 5 0.90 -19.20 -5.20
N PHE A 6 -0.26 -18.86 -5.77
CA PHE A 6 -1.41 -18.36 -5.02
C PHE A 6 -2.07 -19.45 -4.16
N ILE A 7 -2.13 -20.68 -4.67
CA ILE A 7 -2.64 -21.84 -3.92
C ILE A 7 -1.70 -22.20 -2.76
N LEU A 8 -0.38 -22.14 -2.97
CA LEU A 8 0.59 -22.40 -1.91
C LEU A 8 0.48 -21.36 -0.77
N PHE A 9 0.26 -20.09 -1.12
CA PHE A 9 0.09 -19.01 -0.15
C PHE A 9 -1.19 -19.17 0.69
N MET A 10 -2.30 -19.59 0.08
CA MET A 10 -3.55 -19.85 0.81
C MET A 10 -3.47 -21.07 1.73
N ILE A 11 -2.75 -22.12 1.34
CA ILE A 11 -2.57 -23.32 2.17
C ILE A 11 -1.70 -23.01 3.40
N PHE A 12 -0.67 -22.17 3.25
CA PHE A 12 0.20 -21.78 4.36
C PHE A 12 -0.57 -21.01 5.45
N ILE A 13 -1.49 -20.12 5.05
CA ILE A 13 -2.36 -19.38 5.97
C ILE A 13 -3.36 -20.29 6.69
N LEU A 14 -3.90 -21.32 6.01
CA LEU A 14 -4.87 -22.24 6.59
C LEU A 14 -4.27 -23.13 7.68
N ILE A 15 -3.00 -23.53 7.54
CA ILE A 15 -2.28 -24.35 8.53
C ILE A 15 -1.94 -23.53 9.78
N SER A 16 -1.62 -22.25 9.64
CA SER A 16 -1.39 -21.34 10.78
C SER A 16 -2.64 -21.09 11.62
N LEU A 17 -3.84 -21.24 11.06
CA LEU A 17 -5.10 -21.10 11.78
C LEU A 17 -5.48 -22.34 12.63
N LEU A 18 -4.90 -23.51 12.34
CA LEU A 18 -5.23 -24.77 13.03
C LEU A 18 -4.38 -25.01 14.29
N LEU A 19 -3.32 -24.23 14.54
CA LEU A 19 -2.40 -24.43 15.68
C LEU A 19 -2.77 -23.65 16.96
N VAL A 20 -3.93 -22.97 17.00
CA VAL A 20 -4.37 -22.15 18.15
C VAL A 20 -5.22 -22.91 19.19
N SER A 21 -5.40 -24.23 19.06
CA SER A 21 -6.21 -25.02 20.01
C SER A 21 -5.40 -26.12 20.71
N CYS A 22 -4.64 -25.74 21.75
CA CYS A 22 -4.33 -26.59 22.91
C CYS A 22 -3.71 -25.72 24.02
N GLY A 23 -4.48 -25.36 25.04
CA GLY A 23 -3.96 -24.75 26.27
C GLY A 23 -3.88 -25.78 27.40
N PRO A 24 -2.77 -25.86 28.17
CA PRO A 24 -2.77 -26.60 29.42
C PRO A 24 -3.24 -25.73 30.60
N LYS A 25 -3.86 -26.42 31.57
CA LYS A 25 -4.41 -25.91 32.84
C LYS A 25 -3.35 -25.21 33.70
N LYS A 26 -3.80 -24.19 34.44
CA LYS A 26 -3.04 -23.52 35.51
C LYS A 26 -3.14 -24.33 36.81
N GLU A 27 -2.01 -24.45 37.50
CA GLU A 27 -1.89 -24.98 38.86
C GLU A 27 -1.39 -23.82 39.75
N GLU A 28 -2.13 -23.54 40.83
CA GLU A 28 -1.83 -22.49 41.80
C GLU A 28 -0.68 -22.90 42.72
N LEU A 29 0.27 -21.98 42.93
CA LEU A 29 1.21 -22.04 44.05
C LEU A 29 1.36 -20.66 44.68
N LEU A 30 0.85 -20.56 45.90
CA LEU A 30 1.01 -19.46 46.84
C LEU A 30 2.48 -19.29 47.23
N THR A 31 2.95 -18.06 47.39
CA THR A 31 3.85 -17.64 48.48
C THR A 31 3.93 -16.12 48.59
N ASP A 32 4.43 -15.71 49.75
CA ASP A 32 4.07 -14.57 50.58
C ASP A 32 4.97 -13.33 50.38
N GLY A 33 4.42 -12.18 50.77
CA GLY A 33 5.01 -10.88 51.14
C GLY A 33 6.45 -10.51 50.78
N SER A 34 6.61 -9.36 50.12
CA SER A 34 7.27 -8.17 50.72
C SER A 34 7.24 -6.99 49.74
N GLN A 35 6.81 -5.83 50.24
CA GLN A 35 7.01 -4.52 49.60
C GLN A 35 8.49 -4.17 49.63
N ASP A 36 9.04 -3.69 48.51
CA ASP A 36 9.86 -2.48 48.53
C ASP A 36 9.93 -1.83 47.15
N GLY A 37 10.02 -0.50 47.14
CA GLY A 37 9.86 0.36 45.96
C GLY A 37 10.94 0.16 44.89
N VAL A 38 10.52 0.22 43.62
CA VAL A 38 11.43 0.20 42.47
C VAL A 38 11.39 1.56 41.76
N THR A 39 12.44 2.33 41.99
CA THR A 39 12.98 3.34 41.08
C THR A 39 13.37 2.69 39.74
N LEU A 40 13.04 3.36 38.64
CA LEU A 40 13.38 2.99 37.26
C LEU A 40 14.89 2.77 37.09
N GLN A 41 15.34 1.51 37.14
CA GLN A 41 16.69 1.11 36.72
C GLN A 41 16.67 -0.40 36.38
N ASP A 42 17.00 -0.72 35.13
CA ASP A 42 17.27 -2.05 34.54
C ASP A 42 16.58 -3.26 35.19
N VAL A 43 15.38 -3.59 34.69
CA VAL A 43 14.81 -4.92 34.93
C VAL A 43 15.72 -5.93 34.23
N GLU A 44 16.54 -6.64 35.00
CA GLU A 44 17.34 -7.74 34.49
C GLU A 44 16.40 -8.80 33.89
N GLU A 45 16.40 -8.90 32.56
CA GLU A 45 15.49 -9.76 31.82
C GLU A 45 15.78 -11.23 32.19
N THR A 46 14.75 -11.94 32.68
CA THR A 46 14.88 -13.35 33.02
C THR A 46 15.22 -14.18 31.78
N LEU A 47 15.86 -15.34 31.97
CA LEU A 47 16.18 -16.24 30.85
C LEU A 47 14.93 -16.61 30.02
N GLU A 48 13.80 -16.84 30.69
CA GLU A 48 12.52 -17.15 30.05
C GLU A 48 12.02 -15.97 29.19
N GLN A 49 12.13 -14.74 29.70
CA GLN A 49 11.76 -13.55 28.94
C GLN A 49 12.66 -13.37 27.71
N ARG A 50 13.97 -13.61 27.82
CA ARG A 50 14.90 -13.56 26.69
C ARG A 50 14.55 -14.58 25.61
N MET A 51 14.33 -15.84 25.99
CA MET A 51 13.94 -16.90 25.06
C MET A 51 12.62 -16.59 24.35
N GLN A 52 11.64 -16.08 25.09
CA GLN A 52 10.38 -15.67 24.49
C GLN A 52 10.56 -14.48 23.55
N LYS A 53 11.38 -13.48 23.91
CA LYS A 53 11.66 -12.31 23.06
C LYS A 53 12.30 -12.72 21.75
N GLU A 54 13.33 -13.57 21.79
CA GLU A 54 14.00 -14.13 20.61
C GLU A 54 12.98 -14.80 19.67
N LYS A 55 12.10 -15.65 20.22
CA LYS A 55 11.05 -16.29 19.44
C LYS A 55 10.10 -15.30 18.76
N GLU A 56 9.67 -14.26 19.47
CA GLU A 56 8.79 -13.23 18.89
C GLU A 56 9.49 -12.45 17.76
N ILE A 57 10.80 -12.16 17.91
CA ILE A 57 11.61 -11.50 16.87
C ILE A 57 11.76 -12.39 15.64
N GLU A 58 12.09 -13.67 15.80
CA GLU A 58 12.17 -14.64 14.70
C GLU A 58 10.84 -14.74 13.93
N GLU A 59 9.72 -14.74 14.64
CA GLU A 59 8.39 -14.71 14.02
C GLU A 59 8.14 -13.40 13.26
N ILE A 60 8.59 -12.25 13.79
CA ILE A 60 8.47 -10.97 13.08
C ILE A 60 9.24 -11.01 11.75
N GLU A 61 10.50 -11.44 11.79
CA GLU A 61 11.37 -11.47 10.62
C GLU A 61 10.85 -12.42 9.54
N SER A 62 10.51 -13.65 9.95
CA SER A 62 10.06 -14.69 9.01
C SER A 62 8.70 -14.39 8.40
N LYS A 63 7.75 -13.85 9.17
CA LYS A 63 6.36 -13.64 8.72
C LYS A 63 6.17 -12.34 7.93
N PHE A 64 6.80 -11.24 8.33
CA PHE A 64 6.43 -9.92 7.82
C PHE A 64 7.41 -9.34 6.78
N LEU A 65 8.70 -9.69 6.82
CA LEU A 65 9.68 -9.13 5.88
C LEU A 65 9.67 -9.80 4.49
N GLY A 66 9.40 -11.10 4.44
CA GLY A 66 9.58 -11.89 3.21
C GLY A 66 8.74 -11.44 2.01
N GLY A 67 7.47 -11.04 2.24
CA GLY A 67 6.55 -10.65 1.16
C GLY A 67 6.80 -9.24 0.61
N VAL A 68 7.30 -8.33 1.43
CA VAL A 68 7.43 -6.91 1.10
C VAL A 68 8.78 -6.57 0.48
N ALA A 69 9.82 -7.35 0.78
CA ALA A 69 11.19 -7.12 0.32
C ALA A 69 11.30 -7.03 -1.22
N GLN A 70 10.60 -7.87 -1.98
CA GLN A 70 10.65 -7.83 -3.45
C GLN A 70 10.04 -6.54 -4.01
N VAL A 71 8.93 -6.08 -3.41
CA VAL A 71 8.24 -4.85 -3.82
C VAL A 71 9.12 -3.63 -3.49
N LEU A 72 9.73 -3.59 -2.31
CA LEU A 72 10.66 -2.53 -1.92
C LEU A 72 11.92 -2.52 -2.78
N LYS A 73 12.45 -3.68 -3.13
CA LYS A 73 13.59 -3.78 -4.06
C LYS A 73 13.24 -3.15 -5.40
N LEU A 74 12.08 -3.46 -5.97
CA LEU A 74 11.62 -2.84 -7.22
C LEU A 74 11.41 -1.32 -7.06
N HIS A 75 10.82 -0.90 -5.94
CA HIS A 75 10.63 0.52 -5.63
C HIS A 75 11.94 1.29 -5.46
N ASN A 76 12.99 0.66 -4.92
CA ASN A 76 14.31 1.27 -4.72
C ASN A 76 15.26 1.03 -5.90
N ASP A 77 14.89 0.22 -6.90
CA ASP A 77 15.74 0.00 -8.06
C ASP A 77 15.79 1.28 -8.91
N HIS A 78 17.01 1.74 -9.17
CA HIS A 78 17.31 2.89 -10.03
C HIS A 78 17.79 2.43 -11.42
N LYS A 79 17.91 1.11 -11.66
CA LYS A 79 18.45 0.55 -12.91
C LYS A 79 17.47 0.53 -14.07
N TYR A 80 16.16 0.49 -13.80
CA TYR A 80 15.20 0.79 -14.84
C TYR A 80 15.31 2.26 -15.14
N ASP A 81 15.52 2.63 -16.41
CA ASP A 81 15.26 4.01 -16.80
C ASP A 81 13.81 4.27 -16.40
N ILE A 82 13.64 5.07 -15.36
CA ILE A 82 12.34 5.30 -14.77
C ILE A 82 11.42 5.98 -15.78
N VAL A 83 12.02 6.68 -16.74
CA VAL A 83 11.37 7.22 -17.93
C VAL A 83 10.79 6.09 -18.78
N ASP A 84 11.51 5.00 -19.00
CA ASP A 84 11.01 3.83 -19.75
C ASP A 84 9.88 3.11 -19.01
N TRP A 85 9.99 2.96 -17.69
CA TRP A 85 8.92 2.32 -16.91
C TRP A 85 7.63 3.15 -16.93
N GLU A 86 7.74 4.48 -16.80
CA GLU A 86 6.62 5.41 -16.84
C GLU A 86 6.02 5.60 -18.25
N ARG A 87 6.79 5.28 -19.30
CA ARG A 87 6.34 5.28 -20.70
C ARG A 87 5.76 3.94 -21.15
N ARG A 88 5.70 2.93 -20.28
CA ARG A 88 5.06 1.65 -20.60
C ARG A 88 3.61 1.89 -20.99
N LYS A 89 3.22 1.25 -22.09
CA LYS A 89 1.90 1.39 -22.67
C LYS A 89 1.03 0.19 -22.36
N ILE A 90 0.47 0.17 -21.15
CA ILE A 90 -0.22 -0.99 -20.59
C ILE A 90 -1.71 -1.08 -20.97
N VAL A 91 -2.27 -0.02 -21.58
CA VAL A 91 -3.66 0.02 -22.08
C VAL A 91 -3.64 0.15 -23.62
N PRO A 92 -3.70 -0.97 -24.37
CA PRO A 92 -3.63 -0.93 -25.83
C PRO A 92 -4.65 0.00 -26.50
N GLY A 93 -5.87 0.08 -25.96
CA GLY A 93 -6.92 0.94 -26.51
C GLY A 93 -6.70 2.45 -26.38
N LEU A 94 -5.67 2.88 -25.65
CA LEU A 94 -5.29 4.29 -25.52
C LEU A 94 -3.97 4.61 -26.26
N LEU A 95 -3.38 3.64 -26.97
CA LEU A 95 -2.15 3.84 -27.72
C LEU A 95 -2.32 4.93 -28.79
N GLY A 96 -1.45 5.94 -28.73
CA GLY A 96 -1.45 7.02 -29.72
C GLY A 96 -2.62 8.00 -29.57
N VAL A 97 -3.38 7.91 -28.47
CA VAL A 97 -4.42 8.89 -28.15
C VAL A 97 -3.74 10.11 -27.53
N ILE A 98 -3.57 11.16 -28.35
CA ILE A 98 -2.85 12.36 -27.98
C ILE A 98 -3.81 13.48 -27.59
N ILE A 99 -3.71 13.97 -26.36
CA ILE A 99 -4.26 15.27 -25.98
C ILE A 99 -3.26 16.35 -26.40
N LYS A 100 -3.72 17.32 -27.19
CA LYS A 100 -2.95 18.53 -27.55
C LYS A 100 -3.42 19.70 -26.70
N LEU A 101 -2.52 20.27 -25.90
CA LEU A 101 -2.77 21.52 -25.19
C LEU A 101 -2.14 22.68 -25.96
N PRO A 102 -2.93 23.62 -26.51
CA PRO A 102 -2.38 24.80 -27.14
C PRO A 102 -1.68 25.67 -26.10
N LEU A 103 -0.39 25.94 -26.33
CA LEU A 103 0.38 26.99 -25.68
C LEU A 103 0.67 28.10 -26.70
N VAL A 104 1.18 29.24 -26.23
CA VAL A 104 1.32 30.47 -27.03
C VAL A 104 2.12 30.26 -28.32
N SER A 105 3.11 29.37 -28.34
CA SER A 105 3.99 29.12 -29.50
C SER A 105 4.23 27.65 -29.84
N TYR A 106 3.64 26.70 -29.10
CA TYR A 106 3.78 25.25 -29.34
C TYR A 106 2.61 24.47 -28.72
N PHE A 107 2.60 23.14 -28.90
CA PHE A 107 1.65 22.26 -28.24
C PHE A 107 2.38 21.36 -27.25
N ASP A 108 1.88 21.28 -26.01
CA ASP A 108 2.20 20.13 -25.17
C ASP A 108 1.34 18.94 -25.64
N THR A 109 1.98 17.79 -25.83
CA THR A 109 1.32 16.55 -26.24
C THR A 109 1.38 15.53 -25.11
N TYR A 110 0.23 14.95 -24.77
CA TYR A 110 0.10 13.91 -23.76
C TYR A 110 -0.44 12.64 -24.45
N ASP A 111 0.40 11.62 -24.60
CA ASP A 111 -0.04 10.28 -25.06
C ASP A 111 -0.70 9.55 -23.88
N LEU A 112 -2.02 9.44 -23.90
CA LEU A 112 -2.77 8.78 -22.82
C LEU A 112 -2.48 7.28 -22.70
N GLY A 113 -1.81 6.69 -23.68
CA GLY A 113 -1.28 5.34 -23.58
C GLY A 113 -0.05 5.25 -22.67
N GLU A 114 0.67 6.36 -22.43
CA GLU A 114 1.83 6.41 -21.55
C GLU A 114 1.42 6.61 -20.09
N PHE A 115 1.98 5.80 -19.19
CA PHE A 115 1.48 5.71 -17.82
C PHE A 115 1.71 6.98 -16.98
N TYR A 116 2.73 7.79 -17.25
CA TYR A 116 2.87 9.11 -16.58
C TYR A 116 1.77 10.10 -16.96
N ASN A 117 1.14 9.95 -18.13
CA ASN A 117 0.07 10.84 -18.57
C ASN A 117 -1.26 10.59 -17.84
N LEU A 118 -1.37 9.52 -17.03
CA LEU A 118 -2.46 9.31 -16.08
C LEU A 118 -2.63 10.52 -15.13
N PHE A 119 -1.53 11.19 -14.80
CA PHE A 119 -1.50 12.34 -13.92
C PHE A 119 -1.79 13.67 -14.63
N TYR A 120 -2.28 13.64 -15.87
CA TYR A 120 -2.68 14.85 -16.60
C TYR A 120 -3.55 15.79 -15.74
N LYS A 121 -3.09 17.04 -15.60
CA LYS A 121 -3.68 18.10 -14.75
C LYS A 121 -3.83 17.76 -13.26
N LEU A 122 -3.17 16.72 -12.77
CA LEU A 122 -3.09 16.40 -11.35
C LEU A 122 -1.87 17.07 -10.71
N LYS A 123 -1.96 17.31 -9.40
CA LYS A 123 -0.88 17.91 -8.58
C LYS A 123 0.45 17.16 -8.72
N TYR A 124 0.39 15.85 -8.94
CA TYR A 124 1.52 14.93 -8.94
C TYR A 124 2.16 14.72 -10.32
N SER A 125 1.66 15.41 -11.36
CA SER A 125 2.13 15.26 -12.75
C SER A 125 3.63 15.43 -12.93
N LYS A 126 4.26 16.34 -12.18
CA LYS A 126 5.70 16.65 -12.29
C LYS A 126 6.54 16.02 -11.17
N ASP A 127 5.93 15.44 -10.15
CA ASP A 127 6.64 14.89 -9.00
C ASP A 127 6.85 13.37 -9.18
N LEU A 128 8.06 13.01 -9.61
CA LEU A 128 8.47 11.63 -9.83
C LEU A 128 8.35 10.77 -8.56
N GLU A 129 8.71 11.31 -7.40
CA GLU A 129 8.69 10.55 -6.15
C GLU A 129 7.25 10.21 -5.75
N SER A 130 6.33 11.17 -5.88
CA SER A 130 4.90 10.94 -5.68
C SER A 130 4.34 9.90 -6.66
N ARG A 131 4.72 9.95 -7.95
CA ARG A 131 4.28 8.95 -8.93
C ARG A 131 4.79 7.55 -8.57
N ARG A 132 6.05 7.41 -8.16
CA ARG A 132 6.60 6.12 -7.68
C ARG A 132 5.83 5.58 -6.48
N LYS A 133 5.45 6.42 -5.52
CA LYS A 133 4.62 6.01 -4.38
C LYS A 133 3.22 5.58 -4.81
N PHE A 134 2.63 6.25 -5.79
CA PHE A 134 1.38 5.80 -6.38
C PHE A 134 1.52 4.40 -7.00
N TYR A 135 2.60 4.15 -7.75
CA TYR A 135 2.86 2.81 -8.33
C TYR A 135 3.10 1.74 -7.26
N LEU A 136 3.80 2.11 -6.20
CA LEU A 136 4.04 1.28 -5.02
C LEU A 136 2.73 0.87 -4.32
N ALA A 137 1.71 1.74 -4.31
CA ALA A 137 0.39 1.41 -3.76
C ALA A 137 -0.25 0.17 -4.41
N PHE A 138 0.16 -0.14 -5.64
CA PHE A 138 -0.28 -1.30 -6.41
C PHE A 138 0.82 -2.35 -6.56
N GLU A 139 1.89 -2.26 -5.78
CA GLU A 139 3.02 -3.21 -5.83
C GLU A 139 3.64 -3.31 -7.23
N TYR A 140 3.56 -2.23 -8.02
CA TYR A 140 3.98 -2.20 -9.43
C TYR A 140 3.30 -3.27 -10.30
N ASN A 141 2.11 -3.75 -9.90
CA ASN A 141 1.38 -4.78 -10.60
C ASN A 141 0.49 -4.20 -11.71
N ASP A 142 0.83 -4.50 -12.96
CA ASP A 142 0.12 -4.02 -14.15
C ASP A 142 -1.36 -4.43 -14.18
N ASP A 143 -1.73 -5.59 -13.64
CA ASP A 143 -3.13 -6.04 -13.59
C ASP A 143 -4.00 -5.10 -12.73
N LEU A 144 -3.39 -4.43 -11.76
CA LEU A 144 -4.05 -3.46 -10.89
C LEU A 144 -3.98 -2.06 -11.46
N LEU A 145 -2.84 -1.70 -12.05
CA LEU A 145 -2.61 -0.37 -12.60
C LEU A 145 -3.41 -0.12 -13.88
N LYS A 146 -3.59 -1.14 -14.72
CA LYS A 146 -4.21 -1.03 -16.04
C LYS A 146 -5.67 -0.50 -16.00
N PRO A 147 -6.55 -0.97 -15.09
CA PRO A 147 -7.88 -0.36 -14.89
C PRO A 147 -7.83 1.12 -14.52
N PHE A 148 -6.88 1.54 -13.66
CA PHE A 148 -6.72 2.94 -13.30
C PHE A 148 -6.22 3.77 -14.49
N ALA A 149 -5.22 3.28 -15.24
CA ALA A 149 -4.77 3.87 -16.50
C ALA A 149 -5.93 4.12 -17.46
N TYR A 150 -6.77 3.10 -17.65
CA TYR A 150 -7.89 3.19 -18.57
C TYR A 150 -8.90 4.26 -18.12
N VAL A 151 -9.40 4.16 -16.89
CA VAL A 151 -10.42 5.08 -16.36
C VAL A 151 -9.91 6.52 -16.33
N TYR A 152 -8.67 6.75 -15.87
CA TYR A 152 -8.10 8.10 -15.81
C TYR A 152 -7.80 8.64 -17.21
N GLY A 153 -7.35 7.80 -18.13
CA GLY A 153 -7.12 8.15 -19.53
C GLY A 153 -8.40 8.61 -20.20
N ILE A 154 -9.47 7.82 -20.13
CA ILE A 154 -10.78 8.18 -20.70
C ILE A 154 -11.31 9.48 -20.12
N LEU A 155 -11.31 9.64 -18.79
CA LEU A 155 -11.78 10.89 -18.19
C LEU A 155 -10.96 12.10 -18.62
N SER A 156 -9.65 11.93 -18.81
CA SER A 156 -8.78 13.01 -19.29
C SER A 156 -9.07 13.34 -20.75
N TYR A 157 -9.29 12.32 -21.58
CA TYR A 157 -9.71 12.47 -22.97
C TYR A 157 -11.05 13.20 -23.09
N ASP A 158 -12.06 12.77 -22.35
CA ASP A 158 -13.41 13.34 -22.38
C ASP A 158 -13.42 14.81 -21.94
N VAL A 159 -12.69 15.13 -20.87
CA VAL A 159 -12.51 16.50 -20.38
C VAL A 159 -11.78 17.37 -21.41
N ALA A 160 -10.72 16.86 -22.03
CA ALA A 160 -9.94 17.62 -23.03
C ALA A 160 -10.74 17.90 -24.31
N ASN A 161 -11.54 16.93 -24.76
CA ASN A 161 -12.39 17.04 -25.95
C ASN A 161 -13.76 17.68 -25.68
N LYS A 162 -13.99 18.17 -24.45
CA LYS A 162 -15.22 18.86 -24.05
C LYS A 162 -16.49 18.03 -24.24
N LEU A 163 -16.42 16.70 -24.00
CA LEU A 163 -17.60 15.85 -24.06
C LEU A 163 -18.56 16.20 -22.90
N SER A 164 -19.84 16.42 -23.22
CA SER A 164 -20.84 17.11 -22.37
C SER A 164 -20.76 16.74 -20.89
N ASP A 165 -20.94 15.47 -20.54
CA ASP A 165 -21.04 15.02 -19.14
C ASP A 165 -19.73 15.19 -18.36
N ALA A 166 -18.60 14.81 -18.96
CA ALA A 166 -17.30 14.91 -18.32
C ALA A 166 -16.85 16.37 -18.22
N TYR A 167 -17.11 17.18 -19.25
CA TYR A 167 -16.74 18.59 -19.27
C TYR A 167 -17.51 19.41 -18.24
N GLN A 168 -18.81 19.14 -18.06
CA GLN A 168 -19.63 19.75 -17.01
C GLN A 168 -19.15 19.39 -15.61
N ASN A 169 -18.53 18.21 -15.43
CA ASN A 169 -18.02 17.72 -14.15
C ASN A 169 -16.50 17.78 -14.02
N LYS A 170 -15.80 18.52 -14.90
CA LYS A 170 -14.33 18.51 -15.00
C LYS A 170 -13.62 18.78 -13.67
N ASP A 171 -14.10 19.72 -12.88
CA ASP A 171 -13.46 20.11 -11.63
C ASP A 171 -13.64 19.02 -10.57
N LYS A 172 -14.84 18.41 -10.50
CA LYS A 172 -15.14 17.26 -9.62
C LYS A 172 -14.34 16.02 -10.02
N ILE A 173 -14.16 15.79 -11.32
CA ILE A 173 -13.31 14.72 -11.84
C ILE A 173 -11.88 14.92 -11.38
N LEU A 174 -11.32 16.12 -11.55
CA LEU A 174 -9.95 16.43 -11.16
C LEU A 174 -9.76 16.35 -9.65
N GLU A 175 -10.73 16.84 -8.86
CA GLU A 175 -10.72 16.74 -7.40
C GLU A 175 -10.71 15.28 -6.93
N LEU A 176 -11.63 14.46 -7.45
CA LEU A 176 -11.70 13.04 -7.08
C LEU A 176 -10.43 12.29 -7.49
N LYS A 177 -9.92 12.51 -8.71
CA LYS A 177 -8.65 11.92 -9.16
C LYS A 177 -7.49 12.31 -8.24
N ASN A 178 -7.36 13.59 -7.88
CA ASN A 178 -6.31 14.05 -6.98
C ASN A 178 -6.45 13.44 -5.58
N SER A 179 -7.67 13.35 -5.05
CA SER A 179 -7.94 12.74 -3.74
C SER A 179 -7.56 11.26 -3.70
N ILE A 180 -7.94 10.50 -4.74
CA ILE A 180 -7.58 9.08 -4.87
C ILE A 180 -6.06 8.91 -4.93
N VAL A 181 -5.39 9.65 -5.80
CA VAL A 181 -3.92 9.60 -5.94
C VAL A 181 -3.24 9.97 -4.62
N SER A 182 -3.68 11.05 -3.97
CA SER A 182 -3.11 11.50 -2.69
C SER A 182 -3.20 10.42 -1.61
N ARG A 183 -4.36 9.79 -1.48
CA ARG A 183 -4.58 8.76 -0.45
C ARG A 183 -3.77 7.50 -0.73
N LEU A 184 -3.67 7.07 -1.99
CA LEU A 184 -2.85 5.92 -2.37
C LEU A 184 -1.35 6.18 -2.13
N ILE A 185 -0.87 7.40 -2.40
CA ILE A 185 0.51 7.81 -2.09
C ILE A 185 0.77 7.74 -0.58
N ASN A 186 -0.13 8.30 0.23
CA ASN A 186 0.02 8.32 1.68
C ASN A 186 -0.05 6.91 2.29
N TYR A 187 -0.99 6.09 1.83
CA TYR A 187 -1.07 4.67 2.19
C TYR A 187 0.24 3.93 1.85
N ALA A 188 0.75 4.10 0.62
CA ALA A 188 1.95 3.40 0.19
C ALA A 188 3.19 3.84 0.99
N LYS A 189 3.31 5.14 1.28
CA LYS A 189 4.36 5.66 2.15
C LYS A 189 4.26 5.04 3.55
N ALA A 190 3.09 5.08 4.17
CA ALA A 190 2.86 4.56 5.52
C ALA A 190 3.22 3.06 5.61
N TYR A 191 2.64 2.25 4.73
CA TYR A 191 2.82 0.80 4.78
C TYR A 191 4.23 0.37 4.34
N TYR A 192 4.65 0.70 3.12
CA TYR A 192 5.89 0.14 2.57
C TYR A 192 7.14 0.86 3.13
N ILE A 193 7.08 2.17 3.30
CA ILE A 193 8.27 2.97 3.63
C ILE A 193 8.38 3.16 5.14
N ASP A 194 7.35 3.71 5.78
CA ASP A 194 7.43 4.08 7.20
C ASP A 194 7.44 2.84 8.10
N VAL A 195 6.75 1.76 7.71
CA VAL A 195 6.77 0.48 8.43
C VAL A 195 7.84 -0.46 7.87
N TYR A 196 7.68 -0.96 6.64
CA TYR A 196 8.47 -2.11 6.21
C TYR A 196 9.94 -1.80 5.90
N LYS A 197 10.22 -0.68 5.23
CA LYS A 197 11.62 -0.25 5.02
C LYS A 197 12.29 0.12 6.34
N ALA A 198 11.54 0.70 7.29
CA ALA A 198 12.07 1.00 8.62
C ALA A 198 12.34 -0.27 9.44
N LEU A 199 11.45 -1.26 9.37
CA LEU A 199 11.61 -2.57 10.02
C LEU A 199 12.86 -3.28 9.46
N GLU A 200 13.02 -3.33 8.14
CA GLU A 200 14.20 -3.92 7.50
C GLU A 200 15.50 -3.26 7.97
N ALA A 201 15.51 -1.93 8.14
CA ALA A 201 16.67 -1.18 8.64
C ALA A 201 16.92 -1.30 10.15
N LYS A 202 15.97 -1.86 10.91
CA LYS A 202 16.03 -1.98 12.37
C LYS A 202 16.00 -3.43 12.87
N LYS A 203 15.82 -4.41 11.99
CA LYS A 203 15.66 -5.84 12.33
C LYS A 203 16.75 -6.38 13.26
N ASP A 204 18.02 -6.04 12.98
CA ASP A 204 19.17 -6.52 13.75
C ASP A 204 19.31 -5.86 15.14
N ARG A 205 18.34 -5.03 15.54
CA ARG A 205 18.29 -4.28 16.81
C ARG A 205 16.95 -4.40 17.52
N LEU A 206 16.08 -5.32 17.10
CA LEU A 206 14.80 -5.55 17.75
C LEU A 206 14.96 -6.09 19.18
N ASP A 207 16.10 -6.72 19.48
CA ASP A 207 16.49 -7.22 20.80
C ASP A 207 16.67 -6.10 21.85
N SER A 208 16.90 -4.86 21.40
CA SER A 208 16.96 -3.66 22.26
C SER A 208 15.60 -3.25 22.83
N LEU A 209 14.49 -3.76 22.28
CA LEU A 209 13.16 -3.53 22.82
C LEU A 209 12.89 -4.43 24.04
N LEU A 210 12.00 -3.94 24.92
CA LEU A 210 11.40 -4.77 25.96
C LEU A 210 10.51 -5.85 25.32
N LEU A 211 10.37 -7.01 25.97
CA LEU A 211 9.51 -8.09 25.49
C LEU A 211 8.05 -7.63 25.22
N GLU A 212 7.52 -6.73 26.04
CA GLU A 212 6.18 -6.15 25.82
C GLU A 212 6.09 -5.33 24.52
N ASP A 213 7.14 -4.57 24.20
CA ASP A 213 7.21 -3.76 22.99
C ASP A 213 7.38 -4.62 21.74
N VAL A 214 8.14 -5.72 21.81
CA VAL A 214 8.25 -6.70 20.72
C VAL A 214 6.89 -7.35 20.44
N ARG A 215 6.16 -7.74 21.50
CA ARG A 215 4.80 -8.31 21.36
C ARG A 215 3.81 -7.29 20.79
N LEU A 216 3.88 -6.05 21.23
CA LEU A 216 3.06 -4.97 20.71
C LEU A 216 3.35 -4.72 19.22
N LEU A 217 4.63 -4.66 18.83
CA LEU A 217 5.06 -4.53 17.44
C LEU A 217 4.48 -5.65 16.58
N LYS A 218 4.59 -6.91 17.01
CA LYS A 218 4.04 -8.07 16.31
C LYS A 218 2.52 -7.98 16.13
N SER A 219 1.78 -7.55 17.15
CA SER A 219 0.34 -7.32 17.05
C SER A 219 0.02 -6.27 16.01
N LYS A 220 0.67 -5.11 16.08
CA LYS A 220 0.46 -3.99 15.15
C LYS A 220 0.85 -4.33 13.71
N LEU A 221 1.90 -5.11 13.51
CA LEU A 221 2.27 -5.66 12.19
C LEU A 221 1.18 -6.59 11.64
N SER A 222 0.54 -7.40 12.50
CA SER A 222 -0.60 -8.23 12.08
C SER A 222 -1.83 -7.39 11.72
N GLU A 223 -2.10 -6.33 12.49
CA GLU A 223 -3.22 -5.41 12.25
C GLU A 223 -3.04 -4.63 10.94
N ILE A 224 -1.83 -4.13 10.66
CA ILE A 224 -1.56 -3.36 9.44
C ILE A 224 -1.62 -4.24 8.19
N GLU A 225 -1.19 -5.51 8.27
CA GLU A 225 -1.39 -6.49 7.20
C GLU A 225 -2.87 -6.70 6.88
N LEU A 226 -3.69 -6.87 7.92
CA LEU A 226 -5.13 -7.03 7.75
C LEU A 226 -5.78 -5.77 7.16
N ALA A 227 -5.39 -4.59 7.62
CA ALA A 227 -5.89 -3.31 7.09
C ALA A 227 -5.53 -3.14 5.62
N LYS A 228 -4.27 -3.44 5.24
CA LYS A 228 -3.81 -3.42 3.85
C LYS A 228 -4.55 -4.44 2.99
N GLN A 229 -4.80 -5.66 3.49
CA GLN A 229 -5.58 -6.67 2.80
C GLN A 229 -7.03 -6.21 2.53
N LYS A 230 -7.68 -5.57 3.51
CA LYS A 230 -9.02 -4.99 3.35
C LYS A 230 -9.04 -3.87 2.31
N LEU A 231 -8.11 -2.92 2.36
CA LEU A 231 -7.98 -1.89 1.31
C LEU A 231 -7.80 -2.53 -0.08
N ARG A 232 -6.93 -3.53 -0.16
CA ARG A 232 -6.59 -4.22 -1.40
C ARG A 232 -7.79 -4.96 -1.99
N THR A 233 -8.56 -5.68 -1.17
CA THR A 233 -9.65 -6.55 -1.62
C THR A 233 -10.93 -5.75 -1.80
N ASP A 234 -11.34 -5.03 -0.76
CA ASP A 234 -12.67 -4.39 -0.70
C ASP A 234 -12.76 -3.16 -1.61
N VAL A 235 -11.63 -2.55 -1.95
CA VAL A 235 -11.61 -1.32 -2.76
C VAL A 235 -10.84 -1.51 -4.06
N ILE A 236 -9.54 -1.77 -3.98
CA ILE A 236 -8.70 -1.80 -5.20
C ILE A 236 -9.14 -2.94 -6.12
N GLN A 237 -9.30 -4.15 -5.60
CA GLN A 237 -9.69 -5.31 -6.40
C GLN A 237 -11.14 -5.19 -6.89
N ASN A 238 -12.06 -4.72 -6.04
CA ASN A 238 -13.44 -4.46 -6.44
C ASN A 238 -13.58 -3.37 -7.54
N PHE A 239 -12.68 -2.38 -7.56
CA PHE A 239 -12.54 -1.47 -8.69
C PHE A 239 -12.01 -2.22 -9.91
N VAL A 240 -10.86 -2.88 -9.82
CA VAL A 240 -10.28 -3.66 -10.93
C VAL A 240 -11.28 -4.61 -11.59
N ASP A 241 -12.03 -5.37 -10.79
CA ASP A 241 -13.03 -6.32 -11.26
C ASP A 241 -14.24 -5.63 -11.89
N GLY A 242 -14.71 -4.52 -11.30
CA GLY A 242 -15.77 -3.71 -11.89
C GLY A 242 -15.37 -3.07 -13.23
N CYS A 243 -14.08 -2.85 -13.46
CA CYS A 243 -13.59 -2.25 -14.69
C CYS A 243 -13.64 -3.22 -15.89
N LYS A 244 -13.81 -4.53 -15.65
CA LYS A 244 -13.96 -5.54 -16.71
C LYS A 244 -15.14 -5.29 -17.64
N GLN A 245 -16.16 -4.57 -17.20
CA GLN A 245 -17.30 -4.16 -18.03
C GLN A 245 -16.92 -3.24 -19.21
N TYR A 246 -15.71 -2.67 -19.18
CA TYR A 246 -15.17 -1.83 -20.24
C TYR A 246 -14.23 -2.57 -21.18
N GLU A 247 -14.04 -3.88 -21.01
CA GLU A 247 -13.20 -4.66 -21.93
C GLU A 247 -13.94 -4.96 -23.26
N PRO A 248 -13.22 -4.94 -24.41
CA PRO A 248 -11.85 -4.45 -24.55
C PRO A 248 -11.79 -2.93 -24.35
N TYR A 249 -10.79 -2.48 -23.59
CA TYR A 249 -10.58 -1.06 -23.31
C TYR A 249 -10.44 -0.27 -24.61
N GLY A 250 -11.23 0.80 -24.75
CA GLY A 250 -11.23 1.70 -25.90
C GLY A 250 -11.88 3.06 -25.59
N LEU A 251 -11.83 3.98 -26.57
CA LEU A 251 -12.25 5.38 -26.42
C LEU A 251 -13.76 5.60 -26.26
N SER A 252 -14.58 4.63 -26.68
CA SER A 252 -16.03 4.72 -26.61
C SER A 252 -16.56 3.68 -25.62
N PRO A 253 -16.41 3.90 -24.30
CA PRO A 253 -16.91 2.98 -23.30
C PRO A 253 -18.42 2.84 -23.40
N LYS A 254 -18.93 1.62 -23.21
CA LYS A 254 -20.38 1.34 -23.19
C LYS A 254 -21.10 1.91 -21.97
N HIS A 255 -20.37 2.21 -20.90
CA HIS A 255 -20.92 2.70 -19.62
C HIS A 255 -20.24 4.02 -19.24
N ASN A 256 -20.90 4.84 -18.42
CA ASN A 256 -20.37 6.12 -17.98
C ASN A 256 -19.20 5.92 -17.00
N VAL A 257 -17.98 6.23 -17.44
CA VAL A 257 -16.74 6.06 -16.66
C VAL A 257 -16.67 7.03 -15.47
N TRP A 258 -17.25 8.22 -15.59
CA TRP A 258 -17.28 9.20 -14.49
C TRP A 258 -18.14 8.72 -13.33
N LEU A 259 -19.36 8.26 -13.61
CA LEU A 259 -20.25 7.69 -12.58
C LEU A 259 -19.60 6.49 -11.92
N TYR A 260 -19.00 5.60 -12.71
CA TYR A 260 -18.31 4.43 -12.18
C TYR A 260 -17.15 4.78 -11.23
N LEU A 261 -16.27 5.71 -11.60
CA LEU A 261 -15.19 6.15 -10.72
C LEU A 261 -15.75 6.78 -9.44
N LYS A 262 -16.76 7.64 -9.58
CA LYS A 262 -17.40 8.32 -8.45
C LYS A 262 -17.99 7.31 -7.46
N ASP A 263 -18.78 6.36 -7.94
CA ASP A 263 -19.50 5.42 -7.08
C ASP A 263 -18.56 4.43 -6.39
N LYS A 264 -17.48 4.01 -7.06
CA LYS A 264 -16.49 3.09 -6.48
C LYS A 264 -15.61 3.70 -5.40
N PHE A 265 -15.47 5.02 -5.36
CA PHE A 265 -14.61 5.73 -4.41
C PHE A 265 -15.37 6.67 -3.47
N LYS A 266 -16.72 6.63 -3.49
CA LYS A 266 -17.58 7.50 -2.68
C LYS A 266 -17.52 7.20 -1.18
N GLU A 267 -17.41 5.92 -0.82
CA GLU A 267 -17.51 5.41 0.55
C GLU A 267 -16.40 4.37 0.78
N ASP A 268 -16.00 4.16 2.04
CA ASP A 268 -14.97 3.20 2.50
C ASP A 268 -13.50 3.41 2.09
N PHE A 269 -13.21 3.93 0.89
CA PHE A 269 -11.84 4.07 0.42
C PHE A 269 -10.99 4.94 1.36
N GLY A 270 -11.50 6.11 1.75
CA GLY A 270 -10.81 7.01 2.65
C GLY A 270 -10.49 6.35 3.98
N THR A 271 -11.51 5.79 4.64
CA THR A 271 -11.39 5.10 5.92
C THR A 271 -10.40 3.93 5.89
N LYS A 272 -10.38 3.14 4.80
CA LYS A 272 -9.43 2.01 4.68
C LYS A 272 -8.00 2.47 4.48
N CYS A 273 -7.76 3.57 3.75
CA CYS A 273 -6.43 4.18 3.70
C CYS A 273 -6.02 4.74 5.07
N ASP A 274 -6.92 5.47 5.73
CA ASP A 274 -6.65 6.13 7.01
C ASP A 274 -6.35 5.11 8.13
N ALA A 275 -7.01 3.93 8.09
CA ALA A 275 -6.70 2.83 9.01
C ALA A 275 -5.25 2.33 8.89
N VAL A 276 -4.74 2.17 7.67
CA VAL A 276 -3.34 1.76 7.45
C VAL A 276 -2.37 2.86 7.91
N ILE A 277 -2.70 4.12 7.63
CA ILE A 277 -1.87 5.28 8.02
C ILE A 277 -1.79 5.42 9.54
N ALA A 278 -2.91 5.26 10.25
CA ALA A 278 -2.94 5.30 11.71
C ALA A 278 -2.09 4.18 12.33
N LEU A 279 -2.23 2.95 11.86
CA LEU A 279 -1.43 1.82 12.34
C LEU A 279 0.07 2.01 12.08
N ALA A 280 0.44 2.62 10.95
CA ALA A 280 1.84 2.95 10.67
C ALA A 280 2.40 3.99 11.65
N ALA A 281 1.58 4.95 12.09
CA ALA A 281 1.98 5.92 13.11
C ALA A 281 2.22 5.23 14.47
N ASP A 282 1.31 4.34 14.89
CA ASP A 282 1.49 3.55 16.12
C ASP A 282 2.79 2.73 16.08
N ILE A 283 3.10 2.08 14.94
CA ILE A 283 4.32 1.29 14.77
C ILE A 283 5.56 2.19 14.84
N LYS A 284 5.49 3.41 14.30
CA LYS A 284 6.60 4.37 14.33
C LYS A 284 7.00 4.73 15.77
N GLU A 285 6.03 4.89 16.66
CA GLU A 285 6.30 5.15 18.10
C GLU A 285 7.09 4.02 18.75
N ILE A 286 6.84 2.77 18.35
CA ILE A 286 7.63 1.61 18.83
C ILE A 286 9.05 1.66 18.26
N PHE A 287 9.20 2.00 16.97
CA PHE A 287 10.52 2.11 16.34
C PHE A 287 11.38 3.24 16.91
N GLU A 288 10.79 4.28 17.50
CA GLU A 288 11.51 5.37 18.15
C GLU A 288 12.20 4.94 19.46
N LYS A 289 11.78 3.81 20.06
CA LYS A 289 12.43 3.20 21.22
C LYS A 289 13.72 2.45 20.85
N ILE A 290 13.95 2.17 19.56
CA ILE A 290 15.15 1.48 19.08
C ILE A 290 16.29 2.50 18.91
N PRO A 291 17.46 2.30 19.54
CA PRO A 291 18.60 3.22 19.44
C PRO A 291 19.00 3.50 17.99
N VAL A 292 19.47 4.73 17.69
CA VAL A 292 20.04 5.06 16.38
C VAL A 292 21.43 4.43 16.26
N LYS A 293 21.81 4.01 15.04
CA LYS A 293 23.14 3.47 14.78
C LYS A 293 24.10 4.66 14.66
N ASP A 294 25.10 4.73 15.52
CA ASP A 294 26.24 5.66 15.40
C ASP A 294 27.03 5.41 14.09
#